data_AF-A0AAU3RE63-F1
#
_entry.id   AF-A0AAU3RE63-F1
#
_cell.length_a   1.000
_cell.length_b   1.000
_cell.length_c   1.000
_cell.angle_alpha   90.00
_cell.angle_beta   90.00
_cell.angle_gamma   90.00
#
_symmetry.space_group_name_H-M   'P 1'
#
loop_
_entity.id
_entity.type
_entity.pdbx_description
1 polymer ?
#
loop_
_entity_poly.entity_id
_entity_poly.type
_entity_poly.pdbx_seq_one_letter_code
_entity_poly.pdbx_strand_id
1 'polypeptide(L)' 'MPSNDIAVRYRTAGGAIVTVYGRICVYRAECGGCRERSASFDSKRWAENHAARCMALPR' A
#
# COMPACT_ATOMS: atom_id res chain seq x y z
N MET A 1 -2.03 -15.58 -11.48
CA MET A 1 -1.79 -14.14 -11.25
C MET A 1 -0.29 -13.94 -11.20
N PRO A 2 0.31 -12.98 -11.92
CA PRO A 2 1.76 -12.75 -11.80
C PRO A 2 2.07 -12.44 -10.34
N SER A 3 2.93 -13.24 -9.72
CA SER A 3 3.35 -13.11 -8.33
C SER A 3 4.05 -11.76 -8.17
N ASN A 4 3.29 -10.76 -7.71
CA ASN A 4 3.85 -9.52 -7.22
C ASN A 4 4.39 -9.80 -5.82
N ASP A 5 5.71 -9.80 -5.67
CA ASP A 5 6.32 -9.93 -4.34
C ASP A 5 5.89 -8.75 -3.46
N ILE A 6 5.45 -9.07 -2.24
CA ILE A 6 5.09 -8.05 -1.26
C ILE A 6 6.40 -7.47 -0.73
N ALA A 7 6.67 -6.22 -1.05
CA ALA A 7 7.87 -5.51 -0.60
C ALA A 7 7.73 -5.00 0.83
N VAL A 8 6.60 -4.36 1.17
CA VAL A 8 6.35 -3.84 2.53
C VAL A 8 4.85 -3.71 2.82
N ARG A 9 4.48 -3.74 4.10
CA ARG A 9 3.10 -3.55 4.57
C ARG A 9 3.09 -2.51 5.69
N TYR A 10 2.15 -1.57 5.62
CA TYR A 10 1.90 -0.55 6.65
C TYR A 10 0.49 -0.74 7.22
N ARG A 11 0.34 -0.64 8.54
CA ARG A 11 -0.98 -0.63 9.18
C ARG A 11 -1.46 0.82 9.29
N THR A 12 -2.70 1.06 8.90
CA THR A 12 -3.32 2.38 9.00
C THR A 12 -3.87 2.63 10.40
N ALA A 13 -4.11 3.89 10.75
CA ALA A 13 -4.76 4.24 12.02
C ALA A 13 -6.17 3.62 12.15
N GLY A 14 -6.88 3.47 11.02
CA GLY A 14 -8.17 2.77 10.96
C GLY A 14 -8.08 1.24 11.02
N GLY A 15 -6.88 0.66 11.10
CA GLY A 15 -6.68 -0.78 11.18
C GLY A 15 -6.61 -1.52 9.84
N ALA A 16 -6.71 -0.81 8.71
CA ALA A 16 -6.49 -1.38 7.39
C ALA A 16 -4.99 -1.62 7.13
N ILE A 17 -4.68 -2.37 6.07
CA ILE A 17 -3.30 -2.65 5.66
C ILE A 17 -3.04 -2.03 4.28
N VAL A 18 -2.01 -1.21 4.18
CA VAL A 18 -1.45 -0.73 2.92
C VAL A 18 -0.31 -1.66 2.52
N THR A 19 -0.42 -2.30 1.37
CA THR A 19 0.56 -3.24 0.85
C THR A 19 1.28 -2.62 -0.34
N VAL A 20 2.61 -2.62 -0.29
CA VAL A 20 3.46 -2.24 -1.41
C VAL A 20 3.98 -3.52 -2.05
N TYR A 21 3.64 -3.67 -3.32
CA TYR A 21 4.09 -4.69 -4.24
C TYR A 21 5.29 -4.18 -5.02
N GLY A 22 6.29 -5.01 -5.26
CA GLY A 22 7.48 -4.60 -6.00
C GLY A 22 8.11 -5.75 -6.80
N ARG A 23 8.53 -5.48 -8.03
CA ARG A 23 9.45 -6.34 -8.79
C ARG A 23 10.46 -5.49 -9.57
N ILE A 24 11.74 -5.59 -9.17
CA ILE A 24 12.93 -4.96 -9.77
C ILE A 24 12.89 -3.41 -9.84
N CYS A 25 11.98 -2.81 -10.61
CA CYS A 25 11.84 -1.36 -10.77
C CYS A 25 10.39 -0.84 -10.72
N VAL A 26 9.40 -1.72 -10.59
CA VAL A 26 7.98 -1.34 -10.54
C VAL A 26 7.48 -1.53 -9.13
N TYR A 27 7.19 -0.42 -8.44
CA TYR A 27 6.51 -0.44 -7.15
C TYR A 27 5.06 -0.02 -7.34
N ARG A 28 4.14 -0.78 -6.75
CA ARG A 28 2.71 -0.46 -6.68
C ARG A 28 2.27 -0.59 -5.24
N ALA A 29 1.57 0.40 -4.72
CA ALA A 29 0.96 0.35 -3.41
C ALA A 29 -0.56 0.30 -3.48
N GLU A 30 -1.19 -0.38 -2.53
CA GLU A 30 -2.64 -0.54 -2.43
C GLU A 30 -3.07 -0.55 -0.96
N CYS A 31 -4.12 0.21 -0.64
CA CYS A 31 -4.74 0.20 0.68
C CYS A 31 -5.94 -0.76 0.71
N GLY A 32 -5.90 -1.76 1.59
CA GLY A 32 -6.99 -2.74 1.76
C GLY A 32 -8.27 -2.19 2.41
N GLY A 33 -8.23 -0.99 3.00
CA GLY A 33 -9.40 -0.37 3.63
C GLY A 33 -10.21 0.49 2.66
N CYS A 34 -9.55 1.51 2.07
CA CYS A 34 -10.19 2.46 1.15
C CYS A 34 -10.06 2.10 -0.33
N ARG A 35 -9.28 1.06 -0.68
CA ARG A 35 -8.99 0.62 -2.06
C ARG A 35 -8.25 1.66 -2.92
N GLU A 36 -7.63 2.66 -2.31
CA GLU A 36 -6.75 3.60 -3.01
C GLU A 36 -5.45 2.90 -3.43
N ARG A 37 -4.93 3.25 -4.61
CA ARG A 37 -3.78 2.58 -5.24
C ARG A 37 -2.84 3.63 -5.84
N SER A 38 -1.54 3.37 -5.71
CA SER A 38 -0.48 4.17 -6.31
C SER A 38 0.47 3.24 -7.08
N ALA A 39 0.96 3.67 -8.24
CA ALA A 39 1.85 2.88 -9.11
C ALA A 39 3.10 3.68 -9.49
N SER A 40 3.53 4.57 -8.61
CA SER A 40 4.66 5.47 -8.83
C SER A 40 5.96 4.90 -8.23
N PHE A 41 7.10 5.43 -8.67
CA PHE A 41 8.41 5.09 -8.11
C PHE A 41 8.46 5.28 -6.59
N ASP A 42 7.77 6.30 -6.07
CA ASP A 42 7.61 6.61 -4.65
C ASP A 42 6.45 5.88 -3.94
N SER A 43 6.06 4.70 -4.42
CA SER A 43 4.96 3.92 -3.81
C SER A 43 5.16 3.65 -2.32
N LYS A 44 6.41 3.57 -1.86
CA LYS A 44 6.73 3.42 -0.42
C LYS A 44 6.35 4.66 0.38
N ARG A 45 6.80 5.84 -0.07
CA ARG A 45 6.48 7.13 0.57
C ARG A 45 4.98 7.46 0.51
N TRP A 46 4.33 7.10 -0.60
CA TRP A 46 2.87 7.17 -0.69
C TRP A 46 2.22 6.26 0.36
N ALA A 47 2.67 5.01 0.49
CA ALA A 47 2.08 4.05 1.42
C ALA A 47 2.24 4.47 2.89
N GLU A 48 3.40 5.02 3.25
CA GLU A 48 3.67 5.60 4.57
C GLU A 48 2.72 6.77 4.89
N ASN A 49 2.63 7.74 3.99
CA ASN A 49 1.77 8.91 4.16
C ASN A 49 0.28 8.51 4.18
N HIS A 50 -0.12 7.60 3.29
CA HIS A 50 -1.48 7.10 3.23
C HIS A 50 -1.82 6.32 4.49
N ALA A 51 -0.94 5.47 5.01
CA ALA A 51 -1.19 4.72 6.24
C ALA A 51 -1.35 5.64 7.46
N ALA A 52 -0.57 6.71 7.54
CA ALA A 52 -0.68 7.70 8.62
C ALA A 52 -2.03 8.46 8.62
N ARG A 53 -2.61 8.68 7.43
CA ARG A 53 -3.84 9.48 7.26
C ARG A 53 -5.11 8.63 7.14
N CYS A 54 -4.98 7.39 6.72
CA CYS A 54 -6.12 6.55 6.39
C CYS A 54 -6.79 5.99 7.67
N MET A 55 -8.03 6.42 7.89
CA MET A 55 -8.90 5.91 8.96
C MET A 55 -9.90 4.85 8.46
N ALA A 56 -9.73 4.38 7.21
CA ALA A 56 -10.59 3.33 6.69
C ALA A 56 -10.37 2.02 7.46
N LEU A 57 -11.48 1.38 7.81
CA LEU A 57 -11.49 0.06 8.43
C LEU A 57 -11.17 -1.01 7.36
N PRO A 58 -10.51 -2.11 7.75
CA PRO A 58 -10.34 -3.26 6.86
C PRO A 58 -11.72 -3.83 6.48
N ARG A 59 -11.92 -4.15 5.20
CA ARG A 59 -13.15 -4.77 4.69
C ARG A 59 -12.98 -6.26 4.46
#